data_AF-A0A3M1CTI5-F1
#
_entry.id   AF-A0A3M1CTI5-F1
#
_cell.length_a   1.000
_cell.length_b   1.000
_cell.length_c   1.000
_cell.angle_alpha   90.00
_cell.angle_beta   90.00
_cell.angle_gamma   90.00
#
_symmetry.space_group_name_H-M   'P 1'
#
loop_
_entity.id
_entity.type
_entity.pdbx_description
1 polymer ?
#
loop_
_entity_poly.entity_id
_entity_poly.type
_entity_poly.pdbx_seq_one_letter_code
_entity_poly.pdbx_strand_id
1 'polypeptide(L)'
;MDTLFRKACSLFIVGVPGRELDSESRLLVENGAGVILFSRNLSDWREGFELVRQVHDCARPRKPLVCIDQEGGRVQRLGPPFIQLPPMEVLGRRGDPSLCRRLARQLGAELRAAGTWLDFAPVLDCNTNPANPVIGDRSFGDDPALVAK
;
A
#
# COMPACT_ATOMS: atom_id res chain seq x y z
N MET A 1 -20.76 -14.64 17.50
CA MET A 1 -19.50 -13.95 17.85
C MET A 1 -19.81 -12.64 18.53
N ASP A 2 -19.12 -12.31 19.62
CA ASP A 2 -19.39 -11.15 20.46
C ASP A 2 -19.13 -9.81 19.74
N THR A 3 -19.91 -8.78 20.09
CA THR A 3 -19.80 -7.41 19.56
C THR A 3 -18.42 -6.80 19.84
N LEU A 4 -17.80 -7.17 20.97
CA LEU A 4 -16.44 -6.74 21.30
C LEU A 4 -15.41 -7.30 20.31
N PHE A 5 -15.53 -8.57 19.91
CA PHE A 5 -14.61 -9.20 18.97
C PHE A 5 -14.60 -8.49 17.62
N ARG A 6 -15.79 -8.18 17.07
CA ARG A 6 -15.90 -7.41 15.82
C ARG A 6 -15.30 -6.01 15.93
N LYS A 7 -15.56 -5.31 17.04
CA LYS A 7 -14.96 -4.00 17.29
C LYS A 7 -13.44 -4.11 17.35
N ALA A 8 -12.91 -5.13 18.02
CA ALA A 8 -11.48 -5.40 18.05
C ALA A 8 -10.92 -5.63 16.63
N CYS A 9 -11.51 -6.54 15.84
CA CYS A 9 -11.09 -6.80 14.46
C CYS A 9 -11.02 -5.52 13.61
N SER A 10 -11.98 -4.62 13.74
CA SER A 10 -12.00 -3.35 12.98
C SER A 10 -10.86 -2.37 13.28
N LEU A 11 -10.07 -2.63 14.32
CA LEU A 11 -8.88 -1.84 14.67
C LEU A 11 -7.59 -2.39 14.05
N PHE A 12 -7.66 -3.54 13.34
CA PHE A 12 -6.49 -4.20 12.77
C PHE A 12 -6.50 -4.19 11.24
N ILE A 13 -5.31 -4.09 10.68
CA ILE A 13 -5.00 -4.41 9.29
C ILE A 13 -4.03 -5.59 9.34
N VAL A 14 -4.38 -6.69 8.69
CA VAL A 14 -3.62 -7.95 8.77
C VAL A 14 -3.03 -8.33 7.42
N GLY A 15 -1.87 -8.99 7.43
CA GLY A 15 -1.32 -9.58 6.22
C GLY A 15 -1.99 -10.92 5.92
N VAL A 16 -2.16 -11.24 4.63
CA VAL A 16 -2.57 -12.60 4.21
C VAL A 16 -1.31 -13.44 3.95
N PRO A 17 -1.22 -14.68 4.47
CA PRO A 17 -0.01 -15.51 4.30
C PRO A 17 0.25 -15.94 2.85
N GLY A 18 -0.81 -16.21 2.08
CA GLY A 18 -0.73 -16.70 0.70
C GLY A 18 -1.52 -15.87 -0.29
N ARG A 19 -1.86 -16.47 -1.45
CA ARG A 19 -2.62 -15.81 -2.52
C ARG A 19 -4.13 -15.89 -2.35
N GLU A 20 -4.58 -16.55 -1.31
CA GLU A 20 -5.99 -16.77 -0.99
C GLU A 20 -6.20 -16.52 0.50
N LEU A 21 -7.44 -16.19 0.87
CA LEU A 21 -7.82 -16.11 2.28
C LEU A 21 -7.89 -17.51 2.89
N ASP A 22 -6.92 -17.81 3.77
CA ASP A 22 -7.03 -18.95 4.68
C ASP A 22 -8.15 -18.74 5.72
N SER A 23 -8.43 -19.76 6.53
CA SER A 23 -9.50 -19.74 7.52
C SER A 23 -9.34 -18.65 8.56
N GLU A 24 -8.11 -18.37 9.00
CA GLU A 24 -7.81 -17.36 10.02
C GLU A 24 -7.97 -15.94 9.47
N SER A 25 -7.37 -15.65 8.31
CA SER A 25 -7.50 -14.35 7.64
C SER A 25 -8.95 -14.07 7.28
N ARG A 26 -9.67 -15.07 6.77
CA ARG A 26 -11.10 -14.97 6.47
C ARG A 26 -11.92 -14.59 7.71
N LEU A 27 -11.69 -15.26 8.83
CA LEU A 27 -12.40 -14.98 10.08
C LEU A 27 -12.22 -13.52 10.52
N LEU A 28 -11.00 -13.00 10.43
CA LEU A 28 -10.70 -11.61 10.82
C LEU A 28 -11.36 -10.61 9.86
N VAL A 29 -11.28 -10.85 8.55
CA VAL A 29 -11.84 -9.96 7.52
C VAL A 29 -13.37 -9.94 7.57
N GLU A 30 -14.02 -11.09 7.72
CA GLU A 30 -15.49 -11.19 7.89
C GLU A 30 -15.99 -10.41 9.11
N ASN A 31 -15.14 -10.24 10.13
CA ASN A 31 -15.44 -9.49 11.35
C ASN A 31 -14.93 -8.04 11.34
N GLY A 32 -14.33 -7.57 10.24
CA GLY A 32 -14.07 -6.15 9.99
C GLY A 32 -12.60 -5.74 9.91
N ALA A 33 -11.66 -6.69 10.00
CA ALA A 33 -10.24 -6.37 9.81
C ALA A 33 -9.97 -5.93 8.37
N GLY A 34 -9.08 -4.93 8.21
CA GLY A 34 -8.49 -4.61 6.91
C GLY A 34 -7.40 -5.62 6.53
N VAL A 35 -6.96 -5.57 5.28
CA VAL A 35 -5.87 -6.41 4.75
C VAL A 35 -4.77 -5.54 4.16
N ILE A 36 -3.51 -5.88 4.38
CA ILE A 36 -2.36 -5.33 3.65
C ILE A 36 -1.75 -6.39 2.72
N LEU A 37 -1.53 -6.00 1.47
CA LEU A 37 -0.94 -6.83 0.42
C LEU A 37 0.59 -6.68 0.38
N PHE A 38 1.27 -7.80 0.19
CA PHE A 38 2.71 -7.91 0.01
C PHE A 38 3.05 -8.66 -1.29
N SER A 39 4.32 -8.69 -1.68
CA SER A 39 4.76 -9.37 -2.91
C SER A 39 4.37 -10.86 -2.96
N ARG A 40 4.29 -11.55 -1.81
CA ARG A 40 3.81 -12.94 -1.74
C ARG A 40 2.35 -13.13 -2.17
N ASN A 41 1.57 -12.05 -2.17
CA ASN A 41 0.18 -12.02 -2.60
C ASN A 41 0.04 -11.61 -4.08
N LEU A 42 1.12 -11.18 -4.73
CA LEU A 42 1.11 -10.40 -5.98
C LEU A 42 2.13 -10.89 -7.03
N SER A 43 2.25 -12.21 -7.24
CA SER A 43 3.17 -12.73 -8.28
C SER A 43 2.74 -12.39 -9.71
N ASP A 44 1.44 -12.44 -9.98
CA ASP A 44 0.79 -11.76 -11.11
C ASP A 44 -0.20 -10.77 -10.51
N TRP A 45 -0.30 -9.57 -11.09
CA TRP A 45 -1.32 -8.62 -10.69
C TRP A 45 -2.72 -9.24 -10.70
N ARG A 46 -3.02 -10.14 -11.66
CA ARG A 46 -4.31 -10.84 -11.75
C ARG A 46 -4.64 -11.67 -10.52
N GLU A 47 -3.65 -12.34 -9.91
CA GLU A 47 -3.84 -13.08 -8.68
C GLU A 47 -4.15 -12.14 -7.51
N GLY A 48 -3.51 -10.96 -7.50
CA GLY A 48 -3.82 -9.89 -6.56
C GLY A 48 -5.29 -9.46 -6.63
N PHE A 49 -5.82 -9.25 -7.83
CA PHE A 49 -7.24 -8.92 -8.02
C PHE A 49 -8.17 -10.00 -7.44
N GLU A 50 -7.81 -11.27 -7.61
CA GLU A 50 -8.61 -12.36 -7.08
C GLU A 50 -8.61 -12.38 -5.55
N LEU A 51 -7.46 -12.16 -4.90
CA LEU A 51 -7.41 -12.02 -3.45
C LEU A 51 -8.23 -10.81 -2.96
N VAL A 52 -8.11 -9.66 -3.63
CA VAL A 52 -8.90 -8.46 -3.31
C VAL A 52 -10.39 -8.73 -3.46
N ARG A 53 -10.80 -9.50 -4.48
CA ARG A 53 -12.18 -9.94 -4.65
C ARG A 53 -12.63 -10.82 -3.47
N GLN A 54 -11.82 -11.81 -3.07
CA GLN A 54 -12.13 -12.66 -1.92
C GLN A 54 -12.34 -11.86 -0.63
N VAL A 55 -11.49 -10.87 -0.38
CA VAL A 55 -11.58 -9.95 0.78
C VAL A 55 -12.88 -9.14 0.77
N HIS A 56 -13.26 -8.58 -0.38
CA HIS A 56 -14.51 -7.83 -0.48
C HIS A 56 -15.75 -8.72 -0.39
N ASP A 57 -15.70 -9.92 -0.98
CA ASP A 57 -16.84 -10.83 -1.02
C ASP A 57 -17.14 -11.48 0.34
N CYS A 58 -16.11 -11.84 1.12
CA CYS A 58 -16.34 -12.43 2.44
C CYS A 58 -16.93 -11.43 3.45
N ALA A 59 -16.59 -10.15 3.34
CA ALA A 59 -17.01 -9.12 4.28
C ALA A 59 -18.34 -8.42 3.92
N ARG A 60 -19.04 -8.83 2.84
CA ARG A 60 -20.28 -8.16 2.41
C ARG A 60 -21.33 -8.10 3.53
N PRO A 61 -22.09 -6.98 3.65
CA PRO A 61 -22.09 -5.79 2.78
C PRO A 61 -21.00 -4.76 3.11
N ARG A 62 -20.10 -5.04 4.05
CA ARG A 62 -18.99 -4.13 4.39
C ARG A 62 -17.92 -4.16 3.31
N LYS A 63 -17.07 -3.15 3.33
CA LYS A 63 -15.88 -3.04 2.47
C LYS A 63 -14.66 -2.80 3.36
N PRO A 64 -13.95 -3.88 3.77
CA PRO A 64 -12.74 -3.73 4.56
C PRO A 64 -11.69 -2.95 3.76
N LEU A 65 -10.77 -2.28 4.46
CA LEU A 65 -9.65 -1.64 3.81
C LEU A 65 -8.75 -2.70 3.17
N VAL A 66 -8.36 -2.45 1.92
CA VAL A 66 -7.29 -3.19 1.24
C VAL A 66 -6.14 -2.22 1.05
N CYS A 67 -5.01 -2.52 1.67
CA CYS A 67 -3.85 -1.65 1.76
C CYS A 67 -2.65 -2.22 0.99
N ILE A 68 -1.70 -1.37 0.63
CA ILE A 68 -0.47 -1.76 -0.08
C ILE A 68 0.66 -0.78 0.25
N ASP A 69 1.93 -1.18 0.06
CA ASP A 69 3.08 -0.28 0.04
C ASP A 69 3.58 -0.10 -1.41
N GLN A 70 3.13 0.95 -2.08
CA GLN A 70 3.42 1.23 -3.47
C GLN A 70 4.13 2.59 -3.63
N GLU A 71 5.16 2.82 -2.82
CA GLU A 71 5.91 4.09 -2.77
C GLU A 71 6.59 4.43 -4.11
N GLY A 72 7.17 3.43 -4.77
CA GLY A 72 8.09 3.58 -5.89
C GLY A 72 9.50 3.12 -5.55
N GLY A 73 10.37 3.08 -6.56
CA GLY A 73 11.73 2.56 -6.40
C GLY A 73 11.73 1.12 -5.91
N ARG A 74 12.48 0.84 -4.84
CA ARG A 74 12.60 -0.52 -4.27
C ARG A 74 11.39 -0.95 -3.42
N VAL A 75 10.48 -0.05 -3.06
CA VAL A 75 9.26 -0.37 -2.31
C VAL A 75 8.05 -0.21 -3.23
N GLN A 76 7.86 -1.24 -4.04
CA GLN A 76 6.80 -1.31 -5.04
C GLN A 76 6.37 -2.79 -5.13
N ARG A 77 5.08 -3.07 -4.96
CA ARG A 77 4.55 -4.45 -5.00
C ARG A 77 3.96 -4.81 -6.36
N LEU A 78 3.25 -3.87 -6.99
CA LEU A 78 2.69 -4.05 -8.32
C LEU A 78 3.72 -3.67 -9.39
N GLY A 79 4.15 -4.67 -10.16
CA GLY A 79 4.97 -4.52 -11.35
C GLY A 79 4.15 -4.14 -12.59
N PRO A 80 4.74 -4.18 -13.80
CA PRO A 80 4.01 -3.93 -15.05
C PRO A 80 2.73 -4.79 -15.15
N PRO A 81 1.61 -4.25 -15.67
CA PRO A 81 1.49 -3.02 -16.46
C PRO A 81 1.33 -1.72 -15.66
N PHE A 82 1.39 -1.77 -14.32
CA PHE A 82 1.28 -0.59 -13.47
C PHE A 82 2.50 0.32 -13.65
N ILE A 83 2.31 1.63 -13.47
CA ILE A 83 3.38 2.61 -13.51
C ILE A 83 4.47 2.25 -12.49
N GLN A 84 5.72 2.28 -12.95
CA GLN A 84 6.89 2.09 -12.09
C GLN A 84 7.45 3.47 -11.76
N LEU A 85 7.27 3.89 -10.50
CA LEU A 85 7.82 5.17 -10.04
C LEU A 85 9.31 5.00 -9.70
N PRO A 86 10.16 6.00 -9.95
CA PRO A 86 11.53 5.96 -9.45
C PRO A 86 11.54 6.08 -7.91
N PRO A 87 12.68 5.87 -7.24
CA PRO A 87 12.84 6.25 -5.85
C PRO A 87 12.47 7.72 -5.62
N MET A 88 11.88 8.05 -4.46
CA MET A 88 11.41 9.42 -4.18
C MET A 88 12.56 10.42 -4.20
N GLU A 89 13.78 10.01 -3.89
CA GLU A 89 14.98 10.87 -3.99
C GLU A 89 15.14 11.47 -5.40
N VAL A 90 14.82 10.71 -6.45
CA VAL A 90 14.88 11.19 -7.84
C VAL A 90 13.87 12.30 -8.07
N LEU A 91 12.66 12.17 -7.52
CA LEU A 91 11.62 13.19 -7.61
C LEU A 91 11.96 14.43 -6.77
N GLY A 92 12.55 14.23 -5.59
CA GLY A 92 13.01 15.32 -4.75
C GLY A 92 14.14 16.13 -5.39
N ARG A 93 15.15 15.46 -5.98
CA ARG A 93 16.21 16.12 -6.77
C ARG A 93 15.67 16.87 -7.98
N ARG A 94 14.57 16.37 -8.58
CA ARG A 94 13.89 17.07 -9.68
C ARG A 94 13.23 18.36 -9.22
N GLY A 95 12.78 18.44 -7.96
CA GLY A 95 12.22 19.64 -7.35
C GLY A 95 10.94 20.16 -8.02
N ASP A 96 10.14 19.28 -8.61
CA ASP A 96 8.90 19.61 -9.33
C ASP A 96 7.67 18.97 -8.64
N PRO A 97 7.01 19.70 -7.71
CA PRO A 97 5.79 19.22 -7.04
C PRO A 97 4.63 18.94 -8.00
N SER A 98 4.60 19.60 -9.17
CA SER A 98 3.57 19.36 -10.18
C SER A 98 3.70 17.97 -10.79
N LEU A 99 4.95 17.54 -11.06
CA LEU A 99 5.26 16.19 -11.53
C LEU A 99 4.91 15.15 -10.47
N CYS A 100 5.32 15.36 -9.22
CA CYS A 100 5.01 14.46 -8.11
C CYS A 100 3.49 14.25 -7.99
N ARG A 101 2.71 15.33 -8.06
CA ARG A 101 1.24 15.27 -8.01
C ARG A 101 0.62 14.53 -9.20
N ARG A 102 1.18 14.66 -10.42
CA ARG A 102 0.70 13.92 -11.59
C ARG A 102 0.96 12.42 -11.43
N LEU A 103 2.18 12.05 -11.03
CA LEU A 103 2.57 10.66 -10.82
C LEU A 103 1.74 10.01 -9.69
N ALA A 104 1.58 10.68 -8.55
CA ALA A 104 0.76 10.20 -7.44
C ALA A 104 -0.72 10.02 -7.84
N ARG A 105 -1.27 10.93 -8.65
CA ARG A 105 -2.64 10.78 -9.17
C ARG A 105 -2.78 9.59 -10.12
N GLN A 106 -1.81 9.40 -11.01
CA GLN A 106 -1.82 8.25 -11.91
C GLN A 106 -1.73 6.95 -11.11
N LEU A 107 -0.77 6.85 -10.18
CA LEU A 107 -0.61 5.68 -9.33
C LEU A 107 -1.88 5.40 -8.53
N GLY A 108 -2.46 6.41 -7.88
CA GLY A 108 -3.69 6.26 -7.11
C GLY A 108 -4.87 5.79 -7.97
N ALA A 109 -4.95 6.21 -9.24
CA ALA A 109 -5.98 5.72 -10.16
C ALA A 109 -5.78 4.25 -10.51
N GLU A 110 -4.53 3.82 -10.76
CA GLU A 110 -4.21 2.42 -11.05
C GLU A 110 -4.42 1.52 -9.82
N LEU A 111 -4.02 1.98 -8.63
CA LEU A 111 -4.25 1.30 -7.35
C LEU A 111 -5.74 1.14 -7.02
N ARG A 112 -6.53 2.18 -7.26
CA ARG A 112 -7.99 2.13 -7.15
C ARG A 112 -8.58 1.11 -8.12
N ALA A 113 -8.09 1.07 -9.36
CA ALA A 113 -8.52 0.09 -10.35
C ALA A 113 -8.15 -1.34 -9.92
N ALA A 114 -7.01 -1.53 -9.24
CA ALA A 114 -6.61 -2.78 -8.59
C ALA A 114 -7.43 -3.17 -7.36
N GLY A 115 -8.39 -2.33 -6.95
CA GLY A 115 -9.24 -2.58 -5.78
C GLY A 115 -8.55 -2.33 -4.44
N THR A 116 -7.39 -1.68 -4.44
CA THR A 116 -6.76 -1.15 -3.22
C THR A 116 -7.37 0.20 -2.85
N TRP A 117 -7.44 0.46 -1.54
CA TRP A 117 -8.09 1.64 -0.97
C TRP A 117 -7.10 2.58 -0.29
N LEU A 118 -6.02 2.04 0.27
CA LEU A 118 -5.00 2.80 0.97
C LEU A 118 -3.61 2.36 0.49
N ASP A 119 -2.82 3.33 0.08
CA ASP A 119 -1.38 3.15 -0.11
C ASP A 119 -0.66 3.75 1.10
N PHE A 120 0.28 3.03 1.70
CA PHE A 120 1.11 3.54 2.80
C PHE A 120 2.26 4.40 2.26
N ALA A 121 1.89 5.40 1.48
CA ALA A 121 2.76 6.37 0.84
C ALA A 121 2.09 7.76 0.90
N PRO A 122 2.85 8.86 0.85
CA PRO A 122 4.30 8.95 0.67
C PRO A 122 5.10 8.76 1.97
N VAL A 123 6.39 8.47 1.81
CA VAL A 123 7.38 8.59 2.89
C VAL A 123 7.74 10.06 3.09
N LEU A 124 7.49 10.57 4.30
CA LEU A 124 7.78 11.96 4.69
C LEU A 124 9.02 12.07 5.60
N ASP A 125 9.77 10.98 5.78
CA ASP A 125 11.03 10.99 6.48
C ASP A 125 12.05 11.88 5.76
N CYS A 126 12.82 12.66 6.52
CA CYS A 126 13.96 13.42 5.99
C CYS A 126 15.23 12.58 6.19
N ASN A 127 15.93 12.22 5.11
CA ASN A 127 17.09 11.33 5.17
C ASN A 127 18.37 12.06 5.60
N THR A 128 18.36 12.67 6.78
CA THR A 128 19.48 13.46 7.33
C THR A 128 20.69 12.61 7.75
N ASN A 129 20.51 11.29 7.89
CA ASN A 129 21.59 10.34 8.12
C ASN A 129 21.85 9.54 6.83
N PRO A 130 22.95 9.82 6.09
CA PRO A 130 23.29 9.09 4.87
C PRO A 130 23.50 7.58 5.06
N ALA A 131 23.80 7.14 6.29
CA ALA A 131 23.99 5.73 6.61
C ALA A 131 22.68 5.02 7.02
N ASN A 132 21.51 5.67 6.90
CA ASN A 132 20.23 5.04 7.23
C ASN A 132 19.89 3.91 6.23
N PRO A 133 19.85 2.64 6.68
CA PRO A 133 19.64 1.51 5.77
C PRO A 133 18.16 1.30 5.41
N VAL A 134 17.23 1.97 6.10
CA VAL A 134 15.79 1.75 5.97
C VAL A 134 15.12 2.78 5.09
N ILE A 135 15.46 4.07 5.23
CA ILE A 135 14.88 5.18 4.46
C ILE A 135 15.66 5.35 3.16
N GLY A 136 16.85 5.95 3.22
CA GLY A 136 17.71 6.14 2.06
C GLY A 136 16.96 6.84 0.92
N ASP A 137 16.93 6.18 -0.24
CA ASP A 137 16.31 6.65 -1.49
C ASP A 137 14.77 6.72 -1.47
N ARG A 138 14.13 6.22 -0.39
CA ARG A 138 12.68 6.33 -0.16
C ARG A 138 12.26 7.74 0.27
N SER A 139 13.18 8.55 0.77
CA SER A 139 12.92 9.96 1.09
C SER A 139 13.06 10.84 -0.14
N PHE A 140 12.31 11.94 -0.18
CA PHE A 140 12.53 13.01 -1.17
C PHE A 140 13.87 13.74 -0.95
N GLY A 141 14.43 13.74 0.26
CA GLY A 141 15.69 14.43 0.55
C GLY A 141 15.98 14.56 2.04
N ASP A 142 16.99 15.35 2.38
CA ASP A 142 17.40 15.62 3.76
C ASP A 142 16.84 16.92 4.33
N ASP A 143 16.41 17.86 3.47
CA ASP A 143 15.76 19.12 3.84
C ASP A 143 14.25 18.95 4.10
N PRO A 144 13.76 19.20 5.33
CA PRO A 144 12.32 19.17 5.65
C PRO A 144 11.47 20.11 4.78
N ALA A 145 12.02 21.26 4.37
CA ALA A 145 11.30 22.20 3.52
C ALA A 145 11.15 21.69 2.07
N LEU A 146 12.04 20.82 1.62
CA LEU A 146 11.89 20.10 0.35
C LEU A 146 10.85 18.98 0.48
N VAL A 147 10.96 18.16 1.53
CA VAL A 147 10.10 16.99 1.75
C VAL A 147 8.63 17.36 1.95
N ALA A 148 8.33 18.54 2.51
CA ALA A 148 6.98 19.02 2.76
C ALA A 148 6.24 19.65 1.55
N LYS A 149 6.91 19.88 0.41
CA LYS A 149 6.34 20.57 -0.77
C LYS A 149 5.43 19.68 -1.62
#